data_AF-A0A8T4NVY7-F1
#
_entry.id   AF-A0A8T4NVY7-F1
#
_cell.length_a   1.000
_cell.length_b   1.000
_cell.length_c   1.000
_cell.angle_alpha   90.00
_cell.angle_beta   90.00
_cell.angle_gamma   90.00
#
_symmetry.space_group_name_H-M   'P 1'
#
loop_
_entity.id
_entity.type
_entity.pdbx_description
1 polymer ?
#
loop_
_entity_poly.entity_id
_entity_poly.type
_entity_poly.pdbx_seq_one_letter_code
_entity_poly.pdbx_strand_id
1 'polypeptide(L)'
;MKVFEAWNLTNKKFNFDFDNAFAKELEYHVDPTFKTHHYNLKSFFGVIQERATNAFNKLGQFVKVNGKMNGVNSSFDASWSHSSVDTTHQECHEVESCSTDSEGNQNCTTHEECHTVCDYTTHYFTYHKEDGEKSSKLLDLVLIENKDLHFPEELRIVKQTNAEGEYASETSREDKEVTFSDKAKLLKIANTWNFGSTYNSNKDEIMSLWKNLHSDSDNWRRDKETAHDESFVTCCGCFESPKEYDTAEKALSNGRNFSKLTDEIIGGIEYIKSTAPKLDKLIDEYIGATLDNKEGKPKKLRKEIMKTAKEMYQKNFKEGFEVDRFRWSVLFLSILLGGGTGAGIGYLIDRKTSSKFNRGFSGYY
;
A
#
# COMPACT_ATOMS: atom_id res chain seq x y z
N MET A 1 9.97 -11.06 5.72
CA MET A 1 11.40 -10.75 5.95
C MET A 1 12.30 -12.00 5.92
N LYS A 2 12.08 -13.03 6.75
CA LYS A 2 12.95 -14.23 6.79
C LYS A 2 13.09 -15.01 5.46
N VAL A 3 12.07 -15.02 4.61
CA VAL A 3 12.18 -15.63 3.26
C VAL A 3 13.19 -14.87 2.38
N PHE A 4 13.18 -13.54 2.42
CA PHE A 4 14.14 -12.71 1.68
C PHE A 4 15.56 -12.82 2.26
N GLU A 5 15.66 -13.02 3.57
CA GLU A 5 16.93 -13.29 4.24
C GLU A 5 17.57 -14.58 3.71
N ALA A 6 16.83 -15.69 3.72
CA ALA A 6 17.27 -16.97 3.18
C ALA A 6 17.74 -16.84 1.72
N TRP A 7 17.00 -16.08 0.91
CA TRP A 7 17.32 -15.82 -0.48
C TRP A 7 18.66 -15.07 -0.63
N ASN A 8 18.89 -14.06 0.21
CA ASN A 8 20.12 -13.27 0.16
C ASN A 8 21.34 -14.06 0.65
N LEU A 9 21.20 -14.84 1.73
CA LEU A 9 22.27 -15.70 2.25
C LEU A 9 22.70 -16.76 1.22
N THR A 10 21.75 -17.26 0.42
CA THR A 10 22.02 -18.20 -0.66
C THR A 10 22.90 -17.58 -1.75
N ASN A 11 22.60 -16.34 -2.18
CA ASN A 11 23.33 -15.66 -3.24
C ASN A 11 24.80 -15.39 -2.87
N LYS A 12 25.08 -15.06 -1.60
CA LYS A 12 26.45 -14.77 -1.12
C LYS A 12 27.46 -15.89 -1.35
N LYS A 13 27.01 -17.14 -1.31
CA LYS A 13 27.89 -18.31 -1.25
C LYS A 13 28.38 -18.79 -2.64
N PHE A 14 28.04 -18.09 -3.74
CA PHE A 14 28.38 -18.52 -5.12
C PHE A 14 28.11 -20.03 -5.33
N ASN A 15 26.91 -20.47 -4.98
CA ASN A 15 26.56 -21.90 -5.02
C ASN A 15 26.14 -22.34 -6.43
N PHE A 16 26.83 -23.36 -6.96
CA PHE A 16 26.46 -24.02 -8.22
C PHE A 16 25.07 -24.69 -8.15
N ASP A 17 24.64 -25.09 -6.94
CA ASP A 17 23.28 -25.57 -6.66
C ASP A 17 22.53 -24.57 -5.77
N PHE A 18 22.00 -23.53 -6.42
CA PHE A 18 21.22 -22.48 -5.76
C PHE A 18 19.98 -23.03 -5.05
N ASP A 19 19.31 -24.04 -5.63
CA ASP A 19 18.07 -24.57 -5.07
C ASP A 19 18.35 -25.30 -3.75
N ASN A 20 19.36 -26.17 -3.72
CA ASN A 20 19.75 -26.86 -2.49
C ASN A 20 20.20 -25.88 -1.40
N ALA A 21 20.96 -24.86 -1.76
CA ALA A 21 21.41 -23.84 -0.82
C ALA A 21 20.25 -23.00 -0.27
N PHE A 22 19.29 -22.59 -1.12
CA PHE A 22 18.12 -21.84 -0.66
C PHE A 22 17.20 -22.68 0.22
N ALA A 23 16.99 -23.95 -0.11
CA ALA A 23 16.21 -24.87 0.70
C ALA A 23 16.84 -25.07 2.09
N LYS A 24 18.17 -25.21 2.19
CA LYS A 24 18.89 -25.28 3.48
C LYS A 24 18.72 -24.02 4.31
N GLU A 25 18.90 -22.84 3.73
CA GLU A 25 18.69 -21.58 4.46
C GLU A 25 17.24 -21.43 4.93
N LEU A 26 16.25 -21.82 4.12
CA LEU A 26 14.85 -21.85 4.56
C LEU A 26 14.60 -22.85 5.69
N GLU A 27 15.15 -24.06 5.62
CA GLU A 27 15.07 -25.07 6.67
C GLU A 27 15.63 -24.55 8.00
N TYR A 28 16.80 -23.91 7.99
CA TYR A 28 17.38 -23.24 9.17
C TYR A 28 16.43 -22.19 9.78
N HIS A 29 15.66 -21.49 8.95
CA HIS A 29 14.69 -20.50 9.43
C HIS A 29 13.34 -21.09 9.84
N VAL A 30 13.00 -22.32 9.46
CA VAL A 30 11.75 -23.01 9.83
C VAL A 30 11.94 -23.88 11.07
N ASP A 31 13.04 -24.62 11.14
CA ASP A 31 13.31 -25.59 12.20
C ASP A 31 13.58 -24.89 13.55
N PRO A 32 12.87 -25.25 14.63
CA PRO A 32 13.09 -24.69 15.97
C PRO A 32 14.42 -25.07 16.63
N THR A 33 15.11 -26.12 16.17
CA THR A 33 16.41 -26.55 16.71
C THR A 33 17.54 -25.60 16.33
N PHE A 34 17.45 -24.93 15.18
CA PHE A 34 18.43 -23.96 14.69
C PHE A 34 18.10 -22.50 15.03
N LYS A 35 17.38 -22.26 16.14
CA LYS A 35 16.98 -20.90 16.56
C LYS A 35 18.19 -19.98 16.80
N THR A 36 18.53 -19.19 15.78
CA THR A 36 19.44 -18.04 15.90
C THR A 36 18.75 -16.79 16.44
N HIS A 37 17.41 -16.73 16.33
CA HIS A 37 16.58 -15.62 16.80
C HIS A 37 15.41 -16.12 17.65
N HIS A 38 14.86 -15.22 18.48
CA HIS A 38 13.76 -15.53 19.41
C HIS A 38 12.53 -16.17 18.72
N TYR A 39 12.25 -15.79 17.46
CA TYR A 39 11.18 -16.38 16.64
C TYR A 39 11.73 -16.96 15.33
N ASN A 40 11.26 -18.14 14.93
CA ASN A 40 11.50 -18.75 13.61
C ASN A 40 10.28 -18.55 12.68
N LEU A 41 10.39 -18.90 11.39
CA LEU A 41 9.28 -18.77 10.43
C LEU A 41 8.03 -19.51 10.90
N LYS A 42 8.18 -20.72 11.43
CA LYS A 42 7.06 -21.51 11.93
C LYS A 42 6.33 -20.83 13.10
N SER A 43 7.08 -20.16 13.97
CA SER A 43 6.53 -19.34 15.08
C SER A 43 5.67 -18.20 14.54
N PHE A 44 6.09 -17.55 13.45
CA PHE A 44 5.31 -16.49 12.82
C PHE A 44 4.05 -17.04 12.15
N PHE A 45 4.17 -18.11 11.35
CA PHE A 45 3.03 -18.73 10.69
C PHE A 45 1.98 -19.24 11.69
N GLY A 46 2.41 -19.76 12.84
CA GLY A 46 1.52 -20.23 13.90
C GLY A 46 0.67 -19.15 14.56
N VAL A 47 1.05 -17.86 14.47
CA VAL A 47 0.30 -16.76 15.12
C VAL A 47 -0.27 -15.73 14.15
N ILE A 48 0.19 -15.71 12.89
CA ILE A 48 -0.12 -14.61 11.96
C ILE A 48 -1.61 -14.50 11.64
N GLN A 49 -2.34 -15.61 11.53
CA GLN A 49 -3.78 -15.59 11.26
C GLN A 49 -4.58 -14.98 12.42
N GLU A 50 -4.24 -15.35 13.66
CA GLU A 50 -4.85 -14.78 14.86
C GLU A 50 -4.53 -13.28 14.95
N ARG A 51 -3.27 -12.90 14.72
CA ARG A 51 -2.83 -11.50 14.75
C ARG A 51 -3.51 -10.66 13.68
N ALA A 52 -3.62 -11.17 12.45
CA ALA A 52 -4.33 -10.49 11.36
C ALA A 52 -5.83 -10.34 11.67
N THR A 53 -6.46 -11.37 12.24
CA THR A 53 -7.87 -11.28 12.67
C THR A 53 -8.07 -10.25 13.77
N ASN A 54 -7.17 -10.21 14.77
CA ASN A 54 -7.22 -9.22 15.82
C ASN A 54 -6.99 -7.80 15.29
N ALA A 55 -6.06 -7.61 14.34
CA ALA A 55 -5.83 -6.32 13.70
C ALA A 55 -7.05 -5.86 12.89
N PHE A 56 -7.65 -6.75 12.11
CA PHE A 56 -8.89 -6.50 11.37
C PHE A 56 -10.03 -6.07 12.31
N ASN A 57 -10.24 -6.80 13.42
CA ASN A 57 -11.27 -6.48 14.39
C ASN A 57 -11.07 -5.12 15.06
N LYS A 58 -9.81 -4.74 15.36
CA LYS A 58 -9.49 -3.40 15.89
C LYS A 58 -9.80 -2.29 14.89
N LEU A 59 -9.66 -2.56 13.59
CA LEU A 59 -10.05 -1.65 12.50
C LEU A 59 -11.54 -1.73 12.14
N GLY A 60 -12.37 -2.43 12.93
CA GLY A 60 -13.77 -2.69 12.60
C GLY A 60 -14.61 -1.44 12.33
N GLN A 61 -14.31 -0.31 12.98
CA GLN A 61 -14.98 0.97 12.67
C GLN A 61 -14.63 1.48 11.27
N PHE A 62 -13.35 1.43 10.88
CA PHE A 62 -12.92 1.79 9.53
C PHE A 62 -13.55 0.87 8.48
N VAL A 63 -13.62 -0.45 8.74
CA VAL A 63 -14.31 -1.40 7.87
C VAL A 63 -15.79 -1.01 7.70
N LYS A 64 -16.48 -0.69 8.80
CA LYS A 64 -17.90 -0.29 8.78
C LYS A 64 -18.11 1.02 8.02
N VAL A 65 -17.29 2.03 8.28
CA VAL A 65 -17.36 3.34 7.60
C VAL A 65 -17.11 3.14 6.11
N ASN A 66 -16.03 2.43 5.74
CA ASN A 66 -15.69 2.18 4.35
C ASN A 66 -16.82 1.48 3.58
N GLY A 67 -17.44 0.47 4.19
CA GLY A 67 -18.59 -0.23 3.59
C GLY A 67 -19.80 0.68 3.31
N LYS A 68 -19.96 1.78 4.05
CA LYS A 68 -21.03 2.78 3.82
C LYS A 68 -20.62 3.87 2.82
N MET A 69 -19.33 4.21 2.76
CA MET A 69 -18.82 5.26 1.88
C MET A 69 -19.07 4.99 0.41
N ASN A 70 -19.14 3.73 -0.03
CA ASN A 70 -19.53 3.40 -1.41
C ASN A 70 -20.89 4.00 -1.79
N GLY A 71 -21.90 3.89 -0.91
CA GLY A 71 -23.22 4.47 -1.17
C GLY A 71 -23.20 6.01 -1.17
N VAL A 72 -22.39 6.62 -0.30
CA VAL A 72 -22.17 8.06 -0.27
C VAL A 72 -21.55 8.54 -1.58
N ASN A 73 -20.44 7.91 -1.97
CA ASN A 73 -19.68 8.25 -3.18
C ASN A 73 -20.54 8.08 -4.43
N SER A 74 -21.29 6.99 -4.56
CA SER A 74 -22.19 6.79 -5.70
C SER A 74 -23.30 7.85 -5.77
N SER A 75 -23.83 8.32 -4.63
CA SER A 75 -24.83 9.39 -4.65
C SER A 75 -24.24 10.77 -4.95
N PHE A 76 -23.01 11.06 -4.53
CA PHE A 76 -22.33 12.29 -4.98
C PHE A 76 -22.03 12.25 -6.48
N ASP A 77 -21.50 11.14 -6.99
CA ASP A 77 -21.20 10.94 -8.42
C ASP A 77 -22.46 11.06 -9.29
N ALA A 78 -23.61 10.60 -8.79
CA ALA A 78 -24.90 10.72 -9.47
C ALA A 78 -25.57 12.10 -9.31
N SER A 79 -25.11 12.95 -8.37
CA SER A 79 -25.76 14.23 -8.08
C SER A 79 -25.59 15.28 -9.18
N TRP A 80 -24.59 15.10 -10.05
CA TRP A 80 -24.31 16.00 -11.15
C TRP A 80 -24.02 15.23 -12.44
N SER A 81 -24.31 15.86 -13.56
CA SER A 81 -23.81 15.44 -14.86
C SER A 81 -23.19 16.63 -15.56
N HIS A 82 -21.93 16.48 -16.00
CA HIS A 82 -21.21 17.49 -16.77
C HIS A 82 -21.07 17.02 -18.22
N SER A 83 -21.32 17.94 -19.15
CA SER A 83 -20.93 17.79 -20.55
C SER A 83 -20.42 19.11 -21.11
N SER A 84 -19.65 19.04 -22.18
CA SER A 84 -19.15 20.23 -22.86
C SER A 84 -19.19 20.05 -24.37
N VAL A 85 -19.40 21.15 -25.08
CA VAL A 85 -19.40 21.21 -26.54
C VAL A 85 -18.45 22.31 -26.99
N ASP A 86 -17.42 21.92 -27.73
CA ASP A 86 -16.50 22.87 -28.35
C ASP A 86 -17.12 23.42 -29.63
N THR A 87 -17.13 24.75 -29.73
CA THR A 87 -17.45 25.44 -30.97
C THR A 87 -16.15 25.74 -31.69
N THR A 88 -16.05 25.29 -32.93
CA THR A 88 -14.83 25.39 -33.73
C THR A 88 -15.13 25.97 -35.11
N HIS A 89 -14.18 26.69 -35.68
CA HIS A 89 -14.17 27.07 -37.09
C HIS A 89 -12.90 26.57 -37.79
N GLN A 90 -12.88 26.66 -39.12
CA GLN A 90 -11.69 26.36 -39.92
C GLN A 90 -10.99 27.66 -40.29
N GLU A 91 -9.69 27.72 -40.02
CA GLU A 91 -8.80 28.74 -40.57
C GLU A 91 -7.94 28.09 -41.64
N CYS A 92 -7.85 28.72 -42.81
CA CYS A 92 -7.04 28.24 -43.93
C CYS A 92 -5.97 29.28 -44.25
N HIS A 93 -4.74 28.82 -44.40
CA HIS A 93 -3.60 29.66 -44.75
C HIS A 93 -2.84 29.06 -45.93
N GLU A 94 -2.32 29.93 -46.79
CA GLU A 94 -1.37 29.52 -47.81
C GLU A 94 -0.02 29.21 -47.15
N VAL A 95 0.41 27.96 -47.27
CA VAL A 95 1.72 27.50 -46.79
C VAL A 95 2.57 27.18 -48.01
N GLU A 96 3.78 27.72 -48.03
CA GLU A 96 4.77 27.39 -49.05
C GLU A 96 5.61 26.20 -48.57
N SER A 97 5.49 25.07 -49.26
CA SER A 97 6.36 23.92 -49.04
C SER A 97 7.47 23.92 -50.09
N CYS A 98 8.71 23.99 -49.64
CA CYS A 98 9.88 23.93 -50.50
C CYS A 98 10.61 22.60 -50.33
N SER A 99 11.01 22.00 -51.44
CA SER A 99 11.92 20.87 -51.46
C SER A 99 13.16 21.24 -52.28
N THR A 100 14.33 20.75 -51.86
CA THR A 100 15.59 20.97 -52.57
C THR A 100 16.05 19.66 -53.17
N ASP A 101 16.31 19.64 -54.47
CA ASP A 101 16.80 18.45 -55.15
C ASP A 101 18.30 18.20 -54.85
N SER A 102 18.80 17.05 -55.32
CA SER A 102 20.21 16.66 -55.14
C SER A 102 21.23 17.55 -55.86
N GLU A 103 20.76 18.45 -56.72
CA GLU A 103 21.58 19.43 -57.46
C GLU A 103 21.56 20.81 -56.80
N GLY A 104 20.80 20.97 -55.71
CA GLY A 104 20.70 22.22 -54.95
C GLY A 104 19.62 23.18 -55.46
N ASN A 105 18.77 22.76 -56.41
CA ASN A 105 17.66 23.59 -56.87
C ASN A 105 16.47 23.46 -55.92
N GLN A 106 15.91 24.60 -55.52
CA GLN A 106 14.74 24.66 -54.64
C GLN A 106 13.46 24.81 -55.46
N ASN A 107 12.54 23.85 -55.31
CA ASN A 107 11.18 23.93 -55.87
C ASN A 107 10.20 24.16 -54.72
N CYS A 108 9.50 25.30 -54.78
CA CYS A 108 8.48 25.67 -53.81
C CYS A 108 7.10 25.57 -54.44
N THR A 109 6.16 24.97 -53.72
CA THR A 109 4.74 24.92 -54.07
C THR A 109 3.92 25.52 -52.94
N THR A 110 3.10 26.51 -53.27
CA THR A 110 2.09 27.05 -52.35
C THR A 110 0.87 26.15 -52.38
N HIS A 111 0.44 25.69 -51.22
CA HIS A 111 -0.82 24.98 -51.04
C HIS A 111 -1.57 25.55 -49.84
N GLU A 112 -2.89 25.40 -49.85
CA GLU A 112 -3.73 25.82 -48.73
C GLU A 112 -3.71 24.73 -47.65
N GLU A 113 -3.33 25.10 -46.43
CA GLU A 113 -3.48 24.26 -45.24
C GLU A 113 -4.60 24.84 -44.37
N CYS A 114 -5.61 24.03 -44.08
CA CYS A 114 -6.70 24.38 -43.17
C CYS A 114 -6.53 23.66 -41.84
N HIS A 115 -6.56 24.41 -40.74
CA HIS A 115 -6.60 23.87 -39.38
C HIS A 115 -7.90 24.24 -38.67
N THR A 116 -8.37 23.35 -37.80
CA THR A 116 -9.56 23.62 -36.98
C THR A 116 -9.13 24.38 -35.73
N VAL A 117 -9.68 25.58 -35.55
CA VAL A 117 -9.47 26.41 -34.37
C VAL A 117 -10.72 26.34 -33.49
N CYS A 118 -10.51 26.18 -32.19
CA CYS A 118 -11.57 26.26 -31.21
C CYS A 118 -11.81 27.73 -30.84
N ASP A 119 -13.08 28.16 -30.92
CA ASP A 119 -13.53 29.50 -30.56
C ASP A 119 -13.84 29.60 -29.07
N TYR A 120 -14.68 28.67 -28.60
CA TYR A 120 -15.09 28.59 -27.20
C TYR A 120 -15.67 27.21 -26.87
N THR A 121 -15.77 26.92 -25.57
CA THR A 121 -16.41 25.71 -25.05
C THR A 121 -17.68 26.10 -24.31
N THR A 122 -18.81 25.49 -24.63
CA THR A 122 -20.04 25.60 -23.83
C THR A 122 -20.10 24.45 -22.84
N HIS A 123 -20.18 24.75 -21.55
CA HIS A 123 -20.33 23.76 -20.49
C HIS A 123 -21.79 23.65 -20.08
N TYR A 124 -22.25 22.43 -19.84
CA TYR A 124 -23.58 22.12 -19.33
C TYR A 124 -23.43 21.29 -18.06
N PHE A 125 -24.00 21.80 -16.97
CA PHE A 125 -24.06 21.13 -15.68
C PHE A 125 -25.53 20.88 -15.35
N THR A 126 -25.89 19.61 -15.18
CA THR A 126 -27.25 19.18 -14.79
C THR A 126 -27.22 18.67 -13.37
N TYR A 127 -28.04 19.26 -12.49
CA TYR A 127 -28.15 18.89 -11.10
C TYR A 127 -29.30 17.90 -10.86
N HIS A 128 -28.96 16.73 -10.31
CA HIS A 128 -29.91 15.70 -9.95
C HIS A 128 -30.28 15.82 -8.47
N LYS A 129 -31.29 16.64 -8.18
CA LYS A 129 -31.71 16.99 -6.81
C LYS A 129 -31.93 15.79 -5.88
N GLU A 130 -32.55 14.72 -6.37
CA GLU A 130 -32.81 13.54 -5.53
C GLU A 130 -31.51 12.88 -5.04
N ASP A 131 -30.51 12.77 -5.91
CA ASP A 131 -29.21 12.20 -5.56
C ASP A 131 -28.37 13.17 -4.72
N GLY A 132 -28.49 14.48 -4.93
CA GLY A 132 -27.87 15.50 -4.08
C GLY A 132 -28.41 15.50 -2.64
N GLU A 133 -29.72 15.35 -2.46
CA GLU A 133 -30.34 15.18 -1.15
C GLU A 133 -29.91 13.87 -0.47
N LYS A 134 -29.88 12.80 -1.25
CA LYS A 134 -29.48 11.47 -0.78
C LYS A 134 -28.01 11.44 -0.36
N SER A 135 -27.11 12.05 -1.12
CA SER A 135 -25.68 12.12 -0.77
C SER A 135 -25.46 12.87 0.54
N SER A 136 -26.12 14.02 0.71
CA SER A 136 -26.11 14.80 1.96
C SER A 136 -26.57 13.96 3.15
N LYS A 137 -27.73 13.30 3.03
CA LYS A 137 -28.29 12.45 4.11
C LYS A 137 -27.39 11.26 4.45
N LEU A 138 -26.85 10.58 3.44
CA LEU A 138 -25.99 9.41 3.66
C LEU A 138 -24.68 9.81 4.32
N LEU A 139 -24.04 10.90 3.88
CA LEU A 139 -22.81 11.38 4.49
C LEU A 139 -23.06 11.81 5.95
N ASP A 140 -24.11 12.58 6.22
CA ASP A 140 -24.49 12.99 7.58
C ASP A 140 -24.69 11.78 8.49
N LEU A 141 -25.40 10.75 8.02
CA LEU A 141 -25.62 9.52 8.77
C LEU A 141 -24.30 8.80 9.10
N VAL A 142 -23.40 8.69 8.13
CA VAL A 142 -22.08 8.06 8.31
C VAL A 142 -21.24 8.82 9.34
N LEU A 143 -21.22 10.15 9.25
CA LEU A 143 -20.47 11.00 10.18
C LEU A 143 -21.06 10.96 11.59
N ILE A 144 -22.39 11.01 11.74
CA ILE A 144 -23.06 10.98 13.04
C ILE A 144 -22.88 9.64 13.76
N GLU A 145 -22.94 8.53 13.03
CA GLU A 145 -22.76 7.20 13.62
C GLU A 145 -21.31 6.89 14.01
N ASN A 146 -20.33 7.62 13.49
CA ASN A 146 -18.90 7.31 13.64
C ASN A 146 -18.07 8.54 14.04
N LYS A 147 -18.63 9.40 14.91
CA LYS A 147 -17.99 10.66 15.35
C LYS A 147 -16.60 10.47 15.97
N ASP A 148 -16.41 9.37 16.68
CA ASP A 148 -15.17 9.05 17.38
C ASP A 148 -14.25 8.14 16.57
N LEU A 149 -14.26 8.22 15.24
CA LEU A 149 -13.35 7.43 14.41
C LEU A 149 -11.90 7.83 14.73
N HIS A 150 -11.10 6.86 15.20
CA HIS A 150 -9.69 7.05 15.49
C HIS A 150 -8.94 5.74 15.28
N PHE A 151 -7.65 5.86 14.96
CA PHE A 151 -6.79 4.69 14.89
C PHE A 151 -6.56 4.10 16.29
N PRO A 152 -6.72 2.78 16.45
CA PRO A 152 -6.74 2.15 17.76
C PRO A 152 -5.35 2.02 18.39
N GLU A 153 -4.28 2.06 17.60
CA GLU A 153 -2.93 1.76 18.07
C GLU A 153 -1.86 2.58 17.33
N GLU A 154 -0.75 2.85 18.00
CA GLU A 154 0.48 3.28 17.35
C GLU A 154 1.40 2.07 17.14
N LEU A 155 1.97 1.96 15.94
CA LEU A 155 2.99 0.94 15.70
C LEU A 155 4.22 1.22 16.57
N ARG A 156 4.82 0.15 17.11
CA ARG A 156 6.00 0.28 17.98
C ARG A 156 7.17 0.89 17.22
N ILE A 157 8.02 1.63 17.93
CA ILE A 157 9.24 2.21 17.36
C ILE A 157 10.44 1.58 18.05
N VAL A 158 11.45 1.21 17.27
CA VAL A 158 12.74 0.73 17.73
C VAL A 158 13.52 1.92 18.28
N LYS A 159 13.91 1.85 19.57
CA LYS A 159 14.65 2.90 20.27
C LYS A 159 16.17 2.73 20.22
N GLN A 160 16.64 1.51 19.94
CA GLN A 160 18.06 1.17 19.89
C GLN A 160 18.32 0.03 18.91
N THR A 161 19.48 0.06 18.26
CA THR A 161 20.05 -1.04 17.49
C THR A 161 21.00 -1.87 18.36
N ASN A 162 21.23 -3.13 18.00
CA ASN A 162 22.23 -3.99 18.65
C ASN A 162 23.44 -4.19 17.74
N ALA A 163 24.59 -4.58 18.30
CA ALA A 163 25.85 -4.72 17.56
C ALA A 163 25.71 -5.60 16.31
N GLU A 164 24.95 -6.69 16.42
CA GLU A 164 24.63 -7.55 15.29
C GLU A 164 23.91 -6.74 14.18
N GLY A 165 22.83 -6.02 14.51
CA GLY A 165 22.01 -5.32 13.53
C GLY A 165 22.72 -4.14 12.90
N GLU A 166 23.58 -3.49 13.67
CA GLU A 166 24.48 -2.46 13.16
C GLU A 166 25.47 -3.07 12.15
N TYR A 167 26.07 -4.23 12.45
CA TYR A 167 26.99 -4.92 11.55
C TYR A 167 26.33 -5.35 10.23
N ALA A 168 25.12 -5.91 10.28
CA ALA A 168 24.41 -6.22 9.03
C ALA A 168 24.03 -4.98 8.25
N SER A 169 23.66 -3.89 8.92
CA SER A 169 23.31 -2.63 8.25
C SER A 169 24.50 -2.09 7.45
N GLU A 170 25.69 -2.06 8.05
CA GLU A 170 26.92 -1.62 7.39
C GLU A 170 27.32 -2.56 6.27
N THR A 171 27.39 -3.88 6.53
CA THR A 171 27.78 -4.88 5.52
C THR A 171 26.79 -4.96 4.36
N SER A 172 25.55 -4.50 4.55
CA SER A 172 24.52 -4.51 3.52
C SER A 172 24.63 -3.44 2.48
N ARG A 173 25.24 -2.30 2.76
CA ARG A 173 25.24 -1.18 1.82
C ARG A 173 26.58 -1.15 1.08
N GLU A 174 26.54 -1.36 -0.24
CA GLU A 174 27.71 -1.20 -1.11
C GLU A 174 28.28 0.23 -1.01
N ASP A 175 27.42 1.22 -0.75
CA ASP A 175 27.83 2.56 -0.37
C ASP A 175 28.17 2.64 1.12
N LYS A 176 29.46 2.86 1.41
CA LYS A 176 30.07 3.04 2.75
C LYS A 176 29.55 4.25 3.54
N GLU A 177 28.41 4.84 3.17
CA GLU A 177 27.85 6.05 3.80
C GLU A 177 27.18 5.79 5.15
N VAL A 178 26.90 4.54 5.50
CA VAL A 178 26.37 4.15 6.81
C VAL A 178 27.42 3.37 7.57
N THR A 179 28.14 4.07 8.43
CA THR A 179 29.09 3.48 9.37
C THR A 179 28.41 3.23 10.72
N PHE A 180 28.99 2.35 11.54
CA PHE A 180 28.57 2.15 12.94
C PHE A 180 28.43 3.44 13.77
N SER A 181 29.13 4.51 13.41
CA SER A 181 29.08 5.78 14.14
C SER A 181 27.78 6.56 13.90
N ASP A 182 27.05 6.30 12.81
CA ASP A 182 25.80 6.99 12.49
C ASP A 182 24.58 6.23 13.04
N LYS A 183 24.44 6.26 14.37
CA LYS A 183 23.31 5.64 15.08
C LYS A 183 21.94 6.16 14.61
N ALA A 184 21.86 7.41 14.16
CA ALA A 184 20.62 8.01 13.68
C ALA A 184 20.18 7.37 12.35
N LYS A 185 21.11 7.18 11.41
CA LYS A 185 20.83 6.42 10.18
C LYS A 185 20.45 4.98 10.51
N LEU A 186 21.19 4.30 11.37
CA LEU A 186 20.89 2.91 11.76
C LEU A 186 19.49 2.75 12.37
N LEU A 187 19.09 3.68 13.24
CA LEU A 187 17.73 3.73 13.79
C LEU A 187 16.67 4.04 12.74
N LYS A 188 16.95 4.91 11.77
CA LYS A 188 16.03 5.20 10.67
C LYS A 188 15.74 3.93 9.86
N ILE A 189 16.79 3.15 9.54
CA ILE A 189 16.62 1.90 8.80
C ILE A 189 15.90 0.85 9.68
N ALA A 190 16.23 0.78 10.97
CA ALA A 190 15.55 -0.11 11.92
C ALA A 190 14.05 0.19 12.07
N ASN A 191 13.63 1.42 11.80
CA ASN A 191 12.24 1.85 11.87
C ASN A 191 11.55 1.92 10.49
N THR A 192 12.19 1.47 9.40
CA THR A 192 11.54 1.42 8.08
C THR A 192 10.29 0.53 8.08
N TRP A 193 10.22 -0.51 8.91
CA TRP A 193 8.99 -1.29 9.04
C TRP A 193 7.83 -0.49 9.65
N ASN A 194 8.13 0.51 10.50
CA ASN A 194 7.12 1.36 11.11
C ASN A 194 6.70 2.43 10.13
N PHE A 195 7.62 3.31 9.73
CA PHE A 195 7.32 4.45 8.85
C PHE A 195 6.93 4.02 7.44
N GLY A 196 7.53 2.95 6.92
CA GLY A 196 7.25 2.42 5.59
C GLY A 196 6.03 1.49 5.51
N SER A 197 5.37 1.20 6.64
CA SER A 197 4.14 0.40 6.64
C SER A 197 3.01 1.13 5.96
N THR A 198 2.16 0.40 5.21
CA THR A 198 0.93 0.95 4.62
C THR A 198 0.01 1.56 5.69
N TYR A 199 0.04 1.00 6.90
CA TYR A 199 -0.70 1.53 8.05
C TYR A 199 -0.27 2.96 8.39
N ASN A 200 1.01 3.18 8.69
CA ASN A 200 1.49 4.50 9.09
C ASN A 200 1.56 5.50 7.93
N SER A 201 1.86 5.04 6.71
CA SER A 201 1.88 5.93 5.54
C SER A 201 0.51 6.55 5.28
N ASN A 202 -0.57 5.80 5.53
CA ASN A 202 -1.93 6.23 5.21
C ASN A 202 -2.68 6.81 6.43
N LYS A 203 -2.24 6.52 7.67
CA LYS A 203 -2.96 6.85 8.91
C LYS A 203 -3.38 8.32 9.01
N ASP A 204 -2.42 9.22 8.85
CA ASP A 204 -2.63 10.65 9.08
C ASP A 204 -3.47 11.27 7.95
N GLU A 205 -3.26 10.81 6.71
CA GLU A 205 -4.06 11.25 5.56
C GLU A 205 -5.52 10.79 5.69
N ILE A 206 -5.78 9.55 6.09
CA ILE A 206 -7.14 9.05 6.38
C ILE A 206 -7.84 9.94 7.42
N MET A 207 -7.15 10.30 8.50
CA MET A 207 -7.73 11.16 9.53
C MET A 207 -7.94 12.61 9.06
N SER A 208 -7.07 13.11 8.19
CA SER A 208 -7.25 14.42 7.54
C SER A 208 -8.49 14.41 6.64
N LEU A 209 -8.63 13.39 5.79
CA LEU A 209 -9.80 13.21 4.93
C LEU A 209 -11.09 13.06 5.72
N TRP A 210 -11.07 12.32 6.84
CA TRP A 210 -12.23 12.20 7.72
C TRP A 210 -12.68 13.56 8.28
N LYS A 211 -11.74 14.42 8.69
CA LYS A 211 -12.05 15.80 9.12
C LYS A 211 -12.58 16.65 7.97
N ASN A 212 -12.00 16.52 6.77
CA ASN A 212 -12.48 17.24 5.59
C ASN A 212 -13.91 16.84 5.25
N LEU A 213 -14.26 15.55 5.31
CA LEU A 213 -15.62 15.06 5.06
C LEU A 213 -16.66 15.68 6.01
N HIS A 214 -16.29 15.99 7.26
CA HIS A 214 -17.17 16.78 8.15
C HIS A 214 -17.41 18.19 7.61
N SER A 215 -16.35 18.89 7.18
CA SER A 215 -16.51 20.22 6.57
C SER A 215 -17.26 20.16 5.24
N ASP A 216 -17.02 19.14 4.43
CA ASP A 216 -17.66 18.95 3.13
C ASP A 216 -19.15 18.66 3.30
N SER A 217 -19.54 17.88 4.32
CA SER A 217 -20.94 17.68 4.72
C SER A 217 -21.64 19.01 5.03
N ASP A 218 -21.01 19.88 5.83
CA ASP A 218 -21.60 21.17 6.19
C ASP A 218 -21.68 22.13 5.00
N ASN A 219 -20.68 22.10 4.10
CA ASN A 219 -20.69 22.89 2.87
C ASN A 219 -21.79 22.40 1.92
N TRP A 220 -21.83 21.09 1.66
CA TRP A 220 -22.82 20.50 0.76
C TRP A 220 -24.25 20.70 1.26
N ARG A 221 -24.48 20.63 2.58
CA ARG A 221 -25.81 20.90 3.17
C ARG A 221 -26.32 22.31 2.83
N ARG A 222 -25.44 23.30 2.68
CA ARG A 222 -25.81 24.67 2.30
C ARG A 222 -25.93 24.82 0.78
N ASP A 223 -24.94 24.30 0.07
CA ASP A 223 -24.78 24.53 -1.36
C ASP A 223 -25.83 23.76 -2.18
N LYS A 224 -26.28 22.59 -1.73
CA LYS A 224 -27.36 21.85 -2.39
C LYS A 224 -28.70 22.60 -2.48
N GLU A 225 -28.94 23.58 -1.61
CA GLU A 225 -30.19 24.35 -1.57
C GLU A 225 -30.26 25.38 -2.71
N THR A 226 -29.09 25.80 -3.22
CA THR A 226 -28.96 26.72 -4.36
C THR A 226 -28.54 26.01 -5.65
N ALA A 227 -28.19 24.74 -5.57
CA ALA A 227 -27.83 23.93 -6.74
C ALA A 227 -28.97 23.84 -7.76
N HIS A 228 -28.63 24.11 -9.01
CA HIS A 228 -29.54 24.07 -10.16
C HIS A 228 -28.74 23.81 -11.44
N ASP A 229 -29.44 23.53 -12.54
CA ASP A 229 -28.81 23.38 -13.84
C ASP A 229 -28.17 24.70 -14.27
N GLU A 230 -26.93 24.63 -14.75
CA GLU A 230 -26.18 25.80 -15.20
C GLU A 230 -25.49 25.53 -16.54
N SER A 231 -25.41 26.58 -17.36
CA SER A 231 -24.65 26.54 -18.60
C SER A 231 -23.98 27.88 -18.87
N PHE A 232 -22.72 27.84 -19.26
CA PHE A 232 -21.96 29.04 -19.63
C PHE A 232 -20.84 28.70 -20.61
N VAL A 233 -20.27 29.75 -21.18
CA VAL A 233 -19.25 29.67 -22.22
C VAL A 233 -17.90 30.11 -21.65
N THR A 234 -16.85 29.34 -21.93
CA THR A 234 -15.47 29.65 -21.57
C THR A 234 -14.57 29.67 -22.80
N CYS A 235 -13.36 30.23 -22.65
CA CYS A 235 -12.31 30.06 -23.65
C CYS A 235 -11.92 28.58 -23.82
N CYS A 236 -11.44 28.21 -25.00
CA CYS A 236 -10.99 26.85 -25.24
C CYS A 236 -9.84 26.44 -24.31
N GLY A 237 -9.99 25.27 -23.68
CA GLY A 237 -9.06 24.77 -22.66
C GLY A 237 -9.23 25.40 -21.27
N CYS A 238 -10.15 26.35 -21.11
CA CYS A 238 -10.53 26.92 -19.82
C CYS A 238 -11.68 26.09 -19.21
N PHE A 239 -11.60 25.81 -17.91
CA PHE A 239 -12.66 25.12 -17.18
C PHE A 239 -13.06 25.97 -15.98
N GLU A 240 -14.33 26.36 -15.95
CA GLU A 240 -15.00 26.93 -14.79
C GLU A 240 -16.20 26.03 -14.49
N SER A 241 -16.60 25.96 -13.23
CA SER A 241 -17.73 25.11 -12.81
C SER A 241 -18.56 25.83 -11.74
N PRO A 242 -19.86 25.49 -11.61
CA PRO A 242 -20.67 26.00 -10.51
C PRO A 242 -20.06 25.64 -9.16
N LYS A 243 -20.14 26.55 -8.20
CA LYS A 243 -19.60 26.35 -6.84
C LYS A 243 -20.16 25.08 -6.18
N GLU A 244 -21.43 24.80 -6.42
CA GLU A 244 -22.16 23.65 -5.91
C GLU A 244 -21.62 22.34 -6.50
N TYR A 245 -21.26 22.33 -7.79
CA TYR A 245 -20.60 21.21 -8.46
C TYR A 245 -19.22 20.95 -7.84
N ASP A 246 -18.38 21.98 -7.69
CA ASP A 246 -17.06 21.86 -7.07
C ASP A 246 -17.14 21.33 -5.62
N THR A 247 -18.16 21.73 -4.88
CA THR A 247 -18.39 21.26 -3.50
C THR A 247 -18.75 19.77 -3.47
N ALA A 248 -19.61 19.31 -4.37
CA ALA A 248 -19.97 17.90 -4.49
C ALA A 248 -18.77 17.04 -4.94
N GLU A 249 -18.03 17.48 -5.96
CA GLU A 249 -16.83 16.79 -6.47
C GLU A 249 -15.73 16.71 -5.42
N LYS A 250 -15.53 17.76 -4.63
CA LYS A 250 -14.58 17.74 -3.52
C LYS A 250 -14.96 16.69 -2.46
N ALA A 251 -16.24 16.65 -2.06
CA ALA A 251 -16.73 15.66 -1.11
C ALA A 251 -16.56 14.22 -1.66
N LEU A 252 -16.88 14.01 -2.93
CA LEU A 252 -16.70 12.75 -3.65
C LEU A 252 -15.23 12.32 -3.68
N SER A 253 -14.34 13.23 -4.04
CA SER A 253 -12.89 12.98 -4.11
C SER A 253 -12.33 12.60 -2.73
N ASN A 254 -12.67 13.36 -1.69
CA ASN A 254 -12.27 13.04 -0.32
C ASN A 254 -12.83 11.69 0.15
N GLY A 255 -14.09 11.37 -0.19
CA GLY A 255 -14.72 10.10 0.14
C GLY A 255 -14.11 8.91 -0.57
N ARG A 256 -13.77 9.05 -1.87
CA ARG A 256 -13.06 8.03 -2.66
C ARG A 256 -11.64 7.80 -2.13
N ASN A 257 -10.90 8.87 -1.83
CA ASN A 257 -9.55 8.77 -1.28
C ASN A 257 -9.54 8.14 0.11
N PHE A 258 -10.48 8.52 0.99
CA PHE A 258 -10.64 7.90 2.30
C PHE A 258 -10.86 6.38 2.16
N SER A 259 -11.73 6.00 1.23
CA SER A 259 -12.09 4.59 1.01
C SER A 259 -10.90 3.79 0.49
N LYS A 260 -10.23 4.31 -0.54
CA LYS A 260 -9.05 3.72 -1.15
C LYS A 260 -7.93 3.47 -0.12
N LEU A 261 -7.57 4.49 0.66
CA LEU A 261 -6.48 4.37 1.64
C LEU A 261 -6.81 3.41 2.78
N THR A 262 -8.09 3.37 3.19
CA THR A 262 -8.61 2.42 4.18
C THR A 262 -8.57 0.98 3.64
N ASP A 263 -8.96 0.77 2.39
CA ASP A 263 -8.87 -0.53 1.70
C ASP A 263 -7.44 -1.01 1.49
N GLU A 264 -6.47 -0.12 1.25
CA GLU A 264 -5.06 -0.49 1.19
C GLU A 264 -4.59 -1.15 2.50
N ILE A 265 -5.01 -0.62 3.67
CA ILE A 265 -4.67 -1.19 4.98
C ILE A 265 -5.42 -2.52 5.20
N ILE A 266 -6.74 -2.52 5.05
CA ILE A 266 -7.58 -3.69 5.32
C ILE A 266 -7.22 -4.84 4.38
N GLY A 267 -7.10 -4.57 3.08
CA GLY A 267 -6.74 -5.54 2.07
C GLY A 267 -5.34 -6.13 2.30
N GLY A 268 -4.38 -5.35 2.82
CA GLY A 268 -3.08 -5.87 3.24
C GLY A 268 -3.17 -6.93 4.34
N ILE A 269 -4.00 -6.67 5.35
CA ILE A 269 -4.23 -7.58 6.49
C ILE A 269 -4.95 -8.86 6.03
N GLU A 270 -6.00 -8.73 5.24
CA GLU A 270 -6.76 -9.88 4.70
C GLU A 270 -5.91 -10.74 3.75
N TYR A 271 -5.10 -10.09 2.93
CA TYR A 271 -4.16 -10.78 2.05
C TYR A 271 -3.14 -11.59 2.87
N ILE A 272 -2.56 -11.03 3.94
CA ILE A 272 -1.67 -11.78 4.84
C ILE A 272 -2.40 -12.96 5.49
N LYS A 273 -3.61 -12.73 6.02
CA LYS A 273 -4.40 -13.77 6.70
C LYS A 273 -4.66 -14.99 5.81
N SER A 274 -4.98 -14.76 4.54
CA SER A 274 -5.28 -15.81 3.56
C SER A 274 -4.05 -16.45 2.92
N THR A 275 -2.94 -15.71 2.83
CA THR A 275 -1.76 -16.11 2.05
C THR A 275 -0.66 -16.72 2.92
N ALA A 276 -0.53 -16.33 4.18
CA ALA A 276 0.52 -16.85 5.05
C ALA A 276 0.51 -18.38 5.22
N PRO A 277 -0.64 -19.08 5.36
CA PRO A 277 -0.65 -20.55 5.40
C PRO A 277 -0.21 -21.20 4.08
N LYS A 278 -0.53 -20.55 2.96
CA LYS A 278 -0.10 -21.01 1.63
C LYS A 278 1.41 -20.91 1.49
N LEU A 279 1.99 -19.81 1.96
CA LEU A 279 3.43 -19.62 1.98
C LEU A 279 4.13 -20.65 2.88
N ASP A 280 3.60 -20.95 4.07
CA ASP A 280 4.12 -22.01 4.95
C ASP A 280 4.15 -23.37 4.23
N LYS A 281 3.03 -23.75 3.60
CA LYS A 281 2.93 -24.99 2.82
C LYS A 281 3.91 -25.03 1.64
N LEU A 282 4.05 -23.93 0.91
CA LEU A 282 4.98 -23.83 -0.22
C LEU A 282 6.44 -24.01 0.23
N ILE A 283 6.80 -23.45 1.40
CA ILE A 283 8.14 -23.60 1.98
C ILE A 283 8.39 -25.06 2.37
N ASP A 284 7.44 -25.69 3.07
CA ASP A 284 7.55 -27.10 3.47
C ASP A 284 7.67 -28.03 2.24
N GLU A 285 6.87 -27.79 1.18
CA GLU A 285 6.95 -28.53 -0.09
C GLU A 285 8.29 -28.31 -0.81
N TYR A 286 8.82 -27.09 -0.80
CA TYR A 286 10.10 -26.77 -1.42
C TYR A 286 11.28 -27.45 -0.73
N ILE A 287 11.32 -27.40 0.61
CA ILE A 287 12.34 -28.08 1.41
C ILE A 287 12.28 -29.57 1.13
N GLY A 288 11.09 -30.18 1.20
CA GLY A 288 10.91 -31.61 0.94
C GLY A 288 11.33 -32.04 -0.47
N ALA A 289 10.99 -31.25 -1.49
CA ALA A 289 11.34 -31.57 -2.88
C ALA A 289 12.84 -31.40 -3.18
N THR A 290 13.56 -30.61 -2.39
CA THR A 290 14.96 -30.26 -2.67
C THR A 290 15.96 -30.97 -1.76
N LEU A 291 15.62 -31.21 -0.49
CA LEU A 291 16.50 -31.82 0.50
C LEU A 291 16.14 -33.29 0.78
N ASP A 292 14.85 -33.63 0.76
CA ASP A 292 14.36 -34.98 1.12
C ASP A 292 14.11 -35.87 -0.11
N ASN A 293 14.39 -35.39 -1.32
CA ASN A 293 14.07 -36.06 -2.59
C ASN A 293 12.58 -36.44 -2.75
N LYS A 294 11.66 -35.68 -2.14
CA LYS A 294 10.21 -35.86 -2.35
C LYS A 294 9.81 -35.40 -3.77
N GLU A 295 8.69 -35.90 -4.27
CA GLU A 295 8.16 -35.45 -5.56
C GLU A 295 7.87 -33.95 -5.55
N GLY A 296 8.34 -33.23 -6.56
CA GLY A 296 8.10 -31.80 -6.67
C GLY A 296 8.86 -31.13 -7.82
N LYS A 297 8.59 -29.84 -8.02
CA LYS A 297 9.30 -28.99 -9.00
C LYS A 297 9.99 -27.84 -8.25
N PRO A 298 11.20 -28.04 -7.69
CA PRO A 298 11.89 -27.06 -6.83
C PRO A 298 11.93 -25.65 -7.42
N LYS A 299 12.31 -25.52 -8.70
CA LYS A 299 12.37 -24.22 -9.40
C LYS A 299 11.02 -23.50 -9.47
N LYS A 300 9.91 -24.23 -9.59
CA LYS A 300 8.55 -23.66 -9.63
C LYS A 300 8.14 -23.20 -8.23
N LEU A 301 8.30 -24.08 -7.23
CA LEU A 301 8.00 -23.79 -5.82
C LEU A 301 8.76 -22.56 -5.33
N ARG A 302 10.07 -22.47 -5.60
CA ARG A 302 10.91 -21.30 -5.31
C ARG A 302 10.33 -19.99 -5.88
N LYS A 303 9.93 -19.99 -7.16
CA LYS A 303 9.34 -18.81 -7.80
C LYS A 303 8.04 -18.40 -7.12
N GLU A 304 7.21 -19.37 -6.74
CA GLU A 304 5.94 -19.12 -6.03
C GLU A 304 6.17 -18.59 -4.61
N ILE A 305 7.13 -19.14 -3.85
CA ILE A 305 7.55 -18.63 -2.54
C ILE A 305 7.95 -17.16 -2.64
N MET A 306 8.86 -16.83 -3.57
CA MET A 306 9.37 -15.47 -3.70
C MET A 306 8.30 -14.50 -4.17
N LYS A 307 7.48 -14.88 -5.16
CA LYS A 307 6.34 -14.07 -5.61
C LYS A 307 5.39 -13.77 -4.45
N THR A 308 5.00 -14.80 -3.72
CA THR A 308 4.08 -14.69 -2.58
C THR A 308 4.65 -13.80 -1.48
N ALA A 309 5.93 -13.98 -1.12
CA ALA A 309 6.59 -13.16 -0.11
C ALA A 309 6.68 -11.68 -0.53
N LYS A 310 6.97 -11.39 -1.80
CA LYS A 310 6.99 -10.03 -2.37
C LYS A 310 5.62 -9.37 -2.30
N GLU A 311 4.59 -10.05 -2.78
CA GLU A 311 3.22 -9.53 -2.76
C GLU A 311 2.74 -9.25 -1.33
N MET A 312 3.03 -10.16 -0.38
CA MET A 312 2.72 -9.95 1.04
C MET A 312 3.42 -8.69 1.58
N TYR A 313 4.68 -8.46 1.22
CA TYR A 313 5.45 -7.30 1.65
C TYR A 313 4.91 -6.00 1.04
N GLN A 314 4.78 -5.93 -0.28
CA GLN A 314 4.37 -4.72 -1.01
C GLN A 314 2.99 -4.23 -0.59
N LYS A 315 2.05 -5.14 -0.30
CA LYS A 315 0.72 -4.77 0.16
C LYS A 315 0.69 -4.17 1.57
N ASN A 316 1.70 -4.46 2.41
CA ASN A 316 1.73 -4.03 3.81
C ASN A 316 2.83 -2.99 4.10
N PHE A 317 3.73 -2.74 3.15
CA PHE A 317 4.85 -1.82 3.28
C PHE A 317 5.04 -1.00 1.99
N LYS A 318 4.10 -0.09 1.71
CA LYS A 318 4.09 0.78 0.51
C LYS A 318 5.33 1.66 0.39
N GLU A 319 5.80 2.20 1.50
CA GLU A 319 7.02 3.02 1.60
C GLU A 319 8.17 2.23 2.27
N GLY A 320 8.11 0.91 2.18
CA GLY A 320 9.14 0.01 2.69
C GLY A 320 10.35 -0.10 1.77
N PHE A 321 11.12 -1.18 1.96
CA PHE A 321 12.23 -1.51 1.08
C PHE A 321 11.73 -1.94 -0.30
N GLU A 322 12.43 -1.52 -1.36
CA GLU A 322 12.07 -1.89 -2.74
C GLU A 322 12.35 -3.38 -3.01
N VAL A 323 11.35 -4.25 -2.81
CA VAL A 323 11.50 -5.73 -2.93
C VAL A 323 11.79 -6.28 -4.32
N ASP A 324 11.59 -5.47 -5.36
CA ASP A 324 11.82 -5.89 -6.74
C ASP A 324 13.23 -5.69 -7.23
N ARG A 325 13.94 -4.68 -6.71
CA ARG A 325 15.36 -4.46 -6.97
C ARG A 325 16.28 -5.18 -5.99
N PHE A 326 15.81 -6.22 -5.30
CA PHE A 326 16.65 -7.11 -4.48
C PHE A 326 17.60 -7.93 -5.37
N ARG A 327 18.58 -7.24 -5.97
CA ARG A 327 19.84 -7.78 -6.43
C ARG A 327 20.86 -7.50 -5.33
N TRP A 328 21.40 -8.59 -4.77
CA TRP A 328 22.70 -8.78 -4.11
C TRP A 328 23.13 -7.90 -2.92
N SER A 329 22.72 -6.63 -2.78
CA SER A 329 23.26 -5.71 -1.77
C SER A 329 22.24 -5.18 -0.76
N VAL A 330 21.32 -6.03 -0.26
CA VAL A 330 20.50 -5.67 0.92
C VAL A 330 20.43 -6.82 1.92
N LEU A 331 21.54 -7.00 2.64
CA LEU A 331 21.74 -7.83 3.85
C LEU A 331 20.95 -7.39 5.08
N PHE A 332 19.92 -6.55 4.93
CA PHE A 332 19.27 -5.86 6.05
C PHE A 332 18.33 -6.75 6.86
N LEU A 333 18.07 -7.98 6.42
CA LEU A 333 16.94 -8.77 6.92
C LEU A 333 17.26 -9.68 8.10
N SER A 334 18.55 -9.97 8.32
CA SER A 334 18.98 -10.94 9.33
C SER A 334 18.73 -10.51 10.77
N ILE A 335 18.56 -9.21 11.04
CA ILE A 335 18.79 -8.74 12.41
C ILE A 335 17.71 -7.78 12.94
N LEU A 336 16.78 -7.36 12.08
CA LEU A 336 15.64 -6.51 12.47
C LEU A 336 14.71 -7.11 13.55
N LEU A 337 14.81 -8.41 13.85
CA LEU A 337 13.99 -9.09 14.85
C LEU A 337 14.79 -9.58 16.08
N GLY A 338 16.07 -9.22 16.20
CA GLY A 338 16.96 -9.68 17.27
C GLY A 338 16.85 -8.96 18.61
N GLY A 339 16.14 -7.84 18.74
CA GLY A 339 16.13 -7.11 20.02
C GLY A 339 14.99 -6.14 20.33
N GLY A 340 14.03 -5.89 19.43
CA GLY A 340 13.10 -4.75 19.59
C GLY A 340 11.63 -5.04 19.84
N THR A 341 11.11 -6.21 19.46
CA THR A 341 9.64 -6.46 19.46
C THR A 341 9.20 -7.60 20.38
N GLY A 342 10.14 -8.31 21.02
CA GLY A 342 9.88 -9.44 21.91
C GLY A 342 9.56 -9.09 23.38
N ALA A 343 10.02 -7.96 23.92
CA ALA A 343 9.84 -7.68 25.35
C ALA A 343 8.37 -7.46 25.78
N GLY A 344 7.50 -6.99 24.88
CA GLY A 344 6.07 -6.81 25.17
C GLY A 344 5.16 -7.95 24.74
N ILE A 345 5.63 -8.87 23.88
CA ILE A 345 4.81 -10.00 23.37
C ILE A 345 5.23 -11.30 24.08
N GLY A 346 6.51 -11.48 24.36
CA GLY A 346 7.04 -12.60 25.16
C GLY A 346 6.46 -12.62 26.57
N TYR A 347 6.36 -11.47 27.25
CA TYR A 347 5.79 -11.41 28.62
C TYR A 347 4.31 -11.81 28.70
N LEU A 348 3.54 -11.67 27.62
CA LEU A 348 2.12 -12.08 27.57
C LEU A 348 1.93 -13.54 27.13
N ILE A 349 2.83 -14.06 26.27
CA ILE A 349 2.81 -15.46 25.86
C ILE A 349 3.35 -16.34 26.99
N ASP A 350 4.47 -15.98 27.62
CA ASP A 350 5.06 -16.76 28.72
C ASP A 350 4.14 -16.85 29.93
N ARG A 351 3.35 -15.80 30.23
CA ARG A 351 2.39 -15.85 31.33
C ARG A 351 1.21 -16.79 31.07
N LYS A 352 0.86 -17.04 29.80
CA LYS A 352 -0.17 -18.04 29.42
C LYS A 352 0.39 -19.47 29.43
N THR A 353 1.63 -19.69 29.00
CA THR A 353 2.27 -21.03 29.03
C THR A 353 2.70 -21.46 30.43
N SER A 354 3.29 -20.56 31.23
CA SER A 354 3.69 -20.88 32.61
C SER A 354 2.51 -21.06 33.57
N SER A 355 1.35 -20.43 33.31
CA SER A 355 0.11 -20.70 34.07
C SER A 355 -0.47 -22.10 33.85
N LYS A 356 -0.14 -22.75 32.73
CA LYS A 356 -0.55 -24.13 32.43
C LYS A 356 0.47 -25.18 32.86
N PHE A 357 1.73 -24.80 33.09
CA PHE A 357 2.78 -25.73 33.52
C PHE A 357 2.93 -25.83 35.05
N ASN A 358 2.41 -24.86 35.82
CA ASN A 358 2.51 -24.84 37.28
C ASN A 358 1.26 -25.38 38.02
N ARG A 359 0.49 -26.27 37.39
CA ARG A 359 -0.70 -26.93 37.99
C ARG A 359 -0.66 -28.45 38.02
N GLY A 360 0.53 -29.04 37.93
CA GLY A 360 0.68 -30.49 38.07
C GLY A 360 2.08 -30.88 38.49
N PHE A 361 2.47 -30.56 39.72
CA PHE A 361 3.40 -31.36 40.55
C PHE A 361 3.51 -30.69 41.93
N SER A 362 2.51 -30.95 42.78
CA SER A 362 2.65 -30.86 44.24
C SER A 362 1.87 -32.03 44.81
N GLY A 363 2.59 -33.05 45.25
CA GLY A 363 2.00 -34.26 45.78
C GLY A 363 3.05 -35.30 46.13
N TYR A 364 3.34 -35.35 47.44
CA TYR A 364 3.87 -36.48 48.23
C TYR A 364 5.38 -36.59 48.47
N TYR A 365 5.69 -36.33 49.75
CA TYR A 365 6.78 -36.78 50.64
C TYR A 365 8.23 -36.80 50.17
#